data_AF-A0A1Y4B6N1-F1
#
_entry.id   AF-A0A1Y4B6N1-F1
#
_cell.length_a   1.000
_cell.length_b   1.000
_cell.length_c   1.000
_cell.angle_alpha   90.00
_cell.angle_beta   90.00
_cell.angle_gamma   90.00
#
_symmetry.space_group_name_H-M   'P 1'
#
loop_
_entity.id
_entity.type
_entity.pdbx_description
1 polymer ?
#
loop_
_entity_poly.entity_id
_entity_poly.type
_entity_poly.pdbx_seq_one_letter_code
_entity_poly.pdbx_strand_id
1 'polypeptide(L)'
;MHFNKMKRWGAVALAGAMAFSLIGCGGRSTDGQDNAEPTEASTEASTEASNDDSEDYVDGNVDLPSDFGDMIYPMTALMVESYSKQLPYYSEDSTEEEGDSFWFSMAVLASLMNDYVKDVTVDTDEQYLYIDEETTNMYASALYDAFAQGNLEFPELTEDNTYAVYNEEDGTYGFLSGGIGSLEAYITDCQEQGDDYVLTAELRDADSDDEVCGTYEITITPTSYDGEDNAFNYAVSDFAEASDNNGGYDFSESTTEGSEADTGDETTTEETDETEETDETTEEDGSSGSTETEAISEDEALSLAQEYYGEDAEYTFKDIVTIGDYEYYNFSVEGDGVSSTDVLVSTDGENVLGGVQNDDGSWSFDQ
;
A
#
# COMPACT_ATOMS: atom_id res chain seq x y z
N MET A 1 17.50 -14.28 5.72
CA MET A 1 18.35 -13.07 5.76
C MET A 1 17.38 -11.96 6.06
N HIS A 2 17.52 -11.33 7.23
CA HIS A 2 16.63 -10.31 7.81
C HIS A 2 15.61 -9.69 6.86
N PHE A 3 14.33 -9.97 7.13
CA PHE A 3 13.30 -8.94 6.96
C PHE A 3 12.64 -8.59 8.27
N ASN A 4 12.47 -7.29 8.38
CA ASN A 4 12.08 -6.56 9.56
C ASN A 4 10.55 -6.49 9.62
N LYS A 5 10.07 -6.53 10.86
CA LYS A 5 8.68 -6.41 11.32
C LYS A 5 7.94 -5.23 10.70
N MET A 6 6.64 -5.39 10.42
CA MET A 6 5.63 -4.37 10.72
C MET A 6 4.27 -5.00 11.07
N LYS A 7 3.68 -4.49 12.16
CA LYS A 7 2.34 -4.77 12.67
C LYS A 7 1.36 -3.80 12.01
N ARG A 8 0.14 -4.25 11.67
CA ARG A 8 -1.16 -3.52 11.77
C ARG A 8 -2.28 -4.34 11.11
N TRP A 9 -3.23 -4.87 11.88
CA TRP A 9 -4.50 -4.28 12.37
C TRP A 9 -5.60 -4.24 11.30
N GLY A 10 -6.46 -5.26 11.34
CA GLY A 10 -7.80 -5.21 10.77
C GLY A 10 -8.80 -4.60 11.77
N ALA A 11 -9.80 -3.90 11.26
CA ALA A 11 -11.08 -3.75 11.94
C ALA A 11 -12.21 -3.42 10.95
N VAL A 12 -13.01 -4.43 10.57
CA VAL A 12 -14.41 -4.22 10.18
C VAL A 12 -15.28 -4.89 11.24
N ALA A 13 -15.84 -4.08 12.13
CA ALA A 13 -16.87 -4.50 13.08
C ALA A 13 -18.15 -3.70 12.85
N LEU A 14 -19.13 -4.39 12.24
CA LEU A 14 -20.50 -3.95 12.00
C LEU A 14 -21.26 -3.73 13.32
N ALA A 15 -21.73 -2.50 13.57
CA ALA A 15 -22.67 -2.20 14.66
C ALA A 15 -23.76 -1.21 14.22
N GLY A 16 -24.87 -1.75 13.72
CA GLY A 16 -26.10 -1.00 13.49
C GLY A 16 -26.86 -0.74 14.80
N ALA A 17 -27.12 0.53 15.11
CA ALA A 17 -28.40 1.08 15.58
C ALA A 17 -28.20 2.45 16.23
N MET A 18 -28.87 3.50 15.73
CA MET A 18 -29.61 4.46 16.57
C MET A 18 -30.76 5.11 15.80
N ALA A 19 -31.96 4.96 16.36
CA ALA A 19 -33.14 5.73 16.00
C ALA A 19 -33.07 7.13 16.62
N PHE A 20 -33.43 8.17 15.86
CA PHE A 20 -33.84 9.46 16.42
C PHE A 20 -35.10 9.98 15.75
N SER A 21 -36.18 9.98 16.53
CA SER A 21 -37.35 10.84 16.31
C SER A 21 -37.02 12.24 16.83
N LEU A 22 -37.19 13.29 16.03
CA LEU A 22 -37.42 14.63 16.56
C LEU A 22 -38.48 15.40 15.76
N ILE A 23 -39.53 15.75 16.49
CA ILE A 23 -40.60 16.72 16.19
C ILE A 23 -40.02 18.13 16.35
N GLY A 24 -40.38 19.09 15.48
CA GLY A 24 -40.00 20.49 15.74
C GLY A 24 -40.39 21.58 14.74
N CYS A 25 -41.68 21.80 14.54
CA CYS A 25 -42.38 23.07 14.21
C CYS A 25 -41.67 24.24 13.48
N GLY A 26 -42.26 24.70 12.37
CA GLY A 26 -41.98 26.04 11.83
C GLY A 26 -42.79 26.47 10.60
N GLY A 27 -44.12 26.32 10.62
CA GLY A 27 -44.98 26.83 9.53
C GLY A 27 -45.18 28.35 9.61
N ARG A 28 -44.96 29.04 8.49
CA ARG A 28 -45.57 30.35 8.23
C ARG A 28 -45.84 30.53 6.73
N SER A 29 -47.11 30.79 6.41
CA SER A 29 -47.62 30.97 5.06
C SER A 29 -47.54 32.42 4.55
N THR A 30 -47.67 32.52 3.22
CA THR A 30 -48.29 33.56 2.36
C THR A 30 -47.47 34.76 1.85
N ASP A 31 -47.40 34.76 0.52
CA ASP A 31 -47.64 35.82 -0.48
C ASP A 31 -46.59 36.90 -0.76
N GLY A 32 -46.23 36.98 -2.05
CA GLY A 32 -45.40 38.04 -2.62
C GLY A 32 -44.96 37.72 -4.05
N GLN A 33 -45.91 37.70 -4.98
CA GLN A 33 -45.70 37.64 -6.42
C GLN A 33 -44.96 38.90 -6.88
N ASP A 34 -43.76 38.77 -7.46
CA ASP A 34 -43.26 39.73 -8.44
C ASP A 34 -42.40 39.03 -9.48
N ASN A 35 -42.84 39.19 -10.73
CA ASN A 35 -42.21 38.71 -11.94
C ASN A 35 -41.24 39.80 -12.41
N ALA A 36 -39.95 39.54 -12.33
CA ALA A 36 -38.93 40.33 -12.99
C ALA A 36 -37.74 39.42 -13.30
N GLU A 37 -37.55 39.10 -14.58
CA GLU A 37 -36.23 38.72 -15.10
C GLU A 37 -35.26 39.91 -14.92
N PRO A 38 -34.02 39.64 -14.50
CA PRO A 38 -32.87 40.34 -15.06
C PRO A 38 -31.88 39.30 -15.59
N THR A 39 -31.59 39.33 -16.89
CA THR A 39 -30.44 40.04 -17.48
C THR A 39 -29.11 39.58 -16.87
N GLU A 40 -28.34 38.92 -17.71
CA GLU A 40 -26.96 38.50 -17.50
C GLU A 40 -26.11 39.62 -16.89
N ALA A 41 -25.46 39.29 -15.77
CA ALA A 41 -24.38 40.07 -15.20
C ALA A 41 -23.24 39.11 -14.89
N SER A 42 -22.30 39.03 -15.84
CA SER A 42 -20.93 38.59 -15.60
C SER A 42 -20.41 39.31 -14.36
N THR A 43 -20.02 38.54 -13.35
CA THR A 43 -19.35 39.06 -12.16
C THR A 43 -18.10 38.20 -11.97
N GLU A 44 -16.98 38.73 -12.44
CA GLU A 44 -15.65 38.30 -12.02
C GLU A 44 -15.60 38.47 -10.49
N ALA A 45 -15.55 37.36 -9.77
CA ALA A 45 -15.25 37.35 -8.35
C ALA A 45 -13.77 37.01 -8.21
N SER A 46 -12.95 38.05 -8.04
CA SER A 46 -11.67 37.91 -7.35
C SER A 46 -11.94 37.30 -5.97
N THR A 47 -11.53 36.05 -5.78
CA THR A 47 -11.34 35.49 -4.45
C THR A 47 -10.00 35.99 -3.93
N GLU A 48 -10.08 36.77 -2.86
CA GLU A 48 -8.93 37.24 -2.11
C GLU A 48 -8.18 36.05 -1.54
N ALA A 49 -6.88 36.00 -1.81
CA ALA A 49 -5.93 35.09 -1.18
C ALA A 49 -6.05 35.21 0.35
N SER A 50 -6.63 34.18 0.95
CA SER A 50 -6.58 33.96 2.38
C SER A 50 -5.41 33.01 2.63
N ASN A 51 -4.22 33.58 2.82
CA ASN A 51 -3.03 32.86 3.27
C ASN A 51 -3.15 32.53 4.77
N ASP A 52 -3.95 31.53 5.15
CA ASP A 52 -3.98 30.98 6.52
C ASP A 52 -4.48 29.52 6.60
N ASP A 53 -4.17 28.69 5.60
CA ASP A 53 -4.34 27.22 5.64
C ASP A 53 -2.98 26.62 5.24
N SER A 54 -2.12 26.27 6.20
CA SER A 54 -1.04 25.32 5.89
C SER A 54 -1.72 23.97 5.74
N GLU A 55 -1.71 23.40 4.54
CA GLU A 55 -2.33 22.10 4.27
C GLU A 55 -1.69 21.05 5.21
N ASP A 56 -2.52 20.23 5.88
CA ASP A 56 -2.04 19.31 6.92
C ASP A 56 -1.07 18.23 6.38
N TYR A 57 -0.97 18.09 5.06
CA TYR A 57 -0.13 17.13 4.35
C TYR A 57 1.20 17.69 3.82
N VAL A 58 1.59 18.93 4.15
CA VAL A 58 2.85 19.52 3.66
C VAL A 58 3.66 20.18 4.77
N ASP A 59 4.98 19.99 4.74
CA ASP A 59 5.88 20.75 5.61
C ASP A 59 5.76 22.24 5.31
N GLY A 60 5.53 23.05 6.34
CA GLY A 60 5.27 24.48 6.21
C GLY A 60 6.39 25.32 5.57
N ASN A 61 7.53 24.72 5.22
CA ASN A 61 8.60 25.37 4.44
C ASN A 61 8.65 24.94 2.96
N VAL A 62 7.76 24.06 2.52
CA VAL A 62 7.69 23.55 1.14
C VAL A 62 6.68 24.36 0.34
N ASP A 63 7.12 24.86 -0.82
CA ASP A 63 6.26 25.55 -1.77
C ASP A 63 5.76 24.53 -2.83
N LEU A 64 4.46 24.26 -2.84
CA LEU A 64 3.82 23.37 -3.83
C LEU A 64 3.42 24.14 -5.10
N PRO A 65 3.30 23.44 -6.25
CA PRO A 65 2.74 24.05 -7.45
C PRO A 65 1.30 24.55 -7.23
N SER A 66 0.88 25.51 -8.05
CA SER A 66 -0.50 26.00 -8.03
C SER A 66 -1.49 24.88 -8.36
N ASP A 67 -2.64 24.86 -7.69
CA ASP A 67 -3.70 23.89 -7.93
C ASP A 67 -3.27 22.42 -7.71
N PHE A 68 -2.30 22.21 -6.81
CA PHE A 68 -1.79 20.89 -6.43
C PHE A 68 -2.78 20.07 -5.60
N GLY A 69 -3.72 20.68 -4.85
CA GLY A 69 -4.39 20.03 -3.72
C GLY A 69 -4.95 18.62 -3.97
N ASP A 70 -5.59 18.39 -5.12
CA ASP A 70 -6.17 17.08 -5.46
C ASP A 70 -5.10 16.03 -5.86
N MET A 71 -3.89 16.46 -6.21
CA MET A 71 -2.76 15.59 -6.54
C MET A 71 -2.26 14.77 -5.35
N ILE A 72 -2.59 15.16 -4.11
CA ILE A 72 -2.26 14.37 -2.93
C ILE A 72 -2.88 12.97 -2.98
N TYR A 73 -4.06 12.81 -3.59
CA TYR A 73 -4.78 11.54 -3.62
C TYR A 73 -4.13 10.50 -4.56
N PRO A 74 -3.81 10.82 -5.84
CA PRO A 74 -3.04 9.91 -6.69
C PRO A 74 -1.68 9.53 -6.09
N MET A 75 -0.97 10.48 -5.48
CA MET A 75 0.31 10.20 -4.82
C MET A 75 0.14 9.22 -3.66
N THR A 76 -0.84 9.47 -2.79
CA THR A 76 -1.14 8.58 -1.66
C THR A 76 -1.47 7.17 -2.13
N ALA A 77 -2.23 7.03 -3.23
CA ALA A 77 -2.58 5.72 -3.77
C ALA A 77 -1.35 4.91 -4.21
N LEU A 78 -0.41 5.53 -4.93
CA LEU A 78 0.84 4.88 -5.35
C LEU A 78 1.75 4.55 -4.15
N MET A 79 1.82 5.44 -3.16
CA MET A 79 2.62 5.20 -1.95
C MET A 79 2.07 4.02 -1.14
N VAL A 80 0.74 3.92 -0.98
CA VAL A 80 0.09 2.79 -0.31
C VAL A 80 0.28 1.49 -1.09
N GLU A 81 0.21 1.53 -2.41
CA GLU A 81 0.49 0.38 -3.28
C GLU A 81 1.91 -0.14 -3.06
N SER A 82 2.89 0.75 -3.22
CA SER A 82 4.30 0.41 -3.06
C SER A 82 4.61 -0.13 -1.65
N TYR A 83 4.05 0.50 -0.60
CA TYR A 83 4.18 0.02 0.78
C TYR A 83 3.55 -1.36 1.00
N SER A 84 2.33 -1.57 0.49
CA SER A 84 1.52 -2.75 0.83
C SER A 84 1.88 -3.98 -0.01
N LYS A 85 2.31 -3.76 -1.27
CA LYS A 85 2.53 -4.82 -2.25
C LYS A 85 3.98 -4.96 -2.67
N GLN A 86 4.79 -3.90 -2.48
CA GLN A 86 6.19 -3.86 -2.93
C GLN A 86 6.33 -4.16 -4.43
N LEU A 87 5.29 -3.83 -5.22
CA LEU A 87 5.34 -3.97 -6.66
C LEU A 87 5.93 -2.69 -7.28
N PRO A 88 6.56 -2.81 -8.46
CA PRO A 88 7.06 -1.64 -9.16
C PRO A 88 5.92 -0.79 -9.70
N TYR A 89 6.22 0.50 -9.87
CA TYR A 89 5.35 1.44 -10.56
C TYR A 89 4.95 0.89 -11.94
N TYR A 90 3.63 0.84 -12.19
CA TYR A 90 3.11 0.33 -13.44
C TYR A 90 3.53 1.23 -14.62
N SER A 91 4.10 0.62 -15.65
CA SER A 91 4.70 1.32 -16.78
C SER A 91 4.55 0.52 -18.07
N GLU A 92 5.02 1.06 -19.19
CA GLU A 92 5.00 0.39 -20.50
C GLU A 92 5.80 -0.93 -20.51
N ASP A 93 6.75 -1.08 -19.57
CA ASP A 93 7.59 -2.26 -19.44
C ASP A 93 7.03 -3.28 -18.43
N SER A 94 5.91 -2.99 -17.78
CA SER A 94 5.26 -3.89 -16.82
C SER A 94 4.68 -5.13 -17.50
N THR A 95 4.77 -6.27 -16.81
CA THR A 95 4.16 -7.53 -17.23
C THR A 95 2.64 -7.52 -17.01
N GLU A 96 1.93 -8.43 -17.67
CA GLU A 96 0.49 -8.64 -17.44
C GLU A 96 0.20 -9.03 -15.97
N GLU A 97 1.11 -9.78 -15.33
CA GLU A 97 1.01 -10.15 -13.91
C GLU A 97 1.20 -8.93 -12.98
N GLU A 98 2.00 -7.94 -13.38
CA GLU A 98 2.15 -6.67 -12.67
C GLU A 98 0.96 -5.73 -12.88
N GLY A 99 -0.02 -6.09 -13.72
CA GLY A 99 -1.28 -5.35 -13.87
C GLY A 99 -2.09 -5.24 -12.58
N ASP A 100 -1.83 -6.09 -11.58
CA ASP A 100 -2.47 -6.01 -10.27
C ASP A 100 -2.07 -4.75 -9.48
N SER A 101 -0.87 -4.18 -9.68
CA SER A 101 -0.48 -2.93 -9.02
C SER A 101 -1.30 -1.74 -9.54
N PHE A 102 -1.60 -1.74 -10.84
CA PHE A 102 -2.51 -0.78 -11.46
C PHE A 102 -3.92 -0.89 -10.86
N TRP A 103 -4.49 -2.10 -10.82
CA TRP A 103 -5.85 -2.30 -10.30
C TRP A 103 -5.96 -1.96 -8.81
N PHE A 104 -4.92 -2.26 -8.02
CA PHE A 104 -4.84 -1.87 -6.62
C PHE A 104 -4.82 -0.34 -6.45
N SER A 105 -3.94 0.36 -7.18
CA SER A 105 -3.80 1.82 -7.10
C SER A 105 -5.10 2.53 -7.52
N MET A 106 -5.76 2.03 -8.55
CA MET A 106 -7.07 2.51 -8.98
C MET A 106 -8.13 2.34 -7.89
N ALA A 107 -8.14 1.20 -7.19
CA ALA A 107 -9.10 0.96 -6.11
C ALA A 107 -8.86 1.85 -4.88
N VAL A 108 -7.59 2.10 -4.55
CA VAL A 108 -7.23 3.05 -3.49
C VAL A 108 -7.64 4.47 -3.87
N LEU A 109 -7.32 4.93 -5.08
CA LEU A 109 -7.69 6.27 -5.53
C LEU A 109 -9.21 6.44 -5.59
N ALA A 110 -9.93 5.44 -6.11
CA ALA A 110 -11.40 5.44 -6.11
C ALA A 110 -11.97 5.59 -4.69
N SER A 111 -11.38 4.90 -3.71
CA SER A 111 -11.81 4.96 -2.32
C SER A 111 -11.51 6.32 -1.67
N LEU A 112 -10.33 6.90 -1.92
CA LEU A 112 -9.95 8.24 -1.46
C LEU A 112 -10.84 9.32 -2.05
N MET A 113 -11.14 9.21 -3.34
CA MET A 113 -11.94 10.19 -4.07
C MET A 113 -13.45 10.01 -3.88
N ASN A 114 -13.91 8.91 -3.28
CA ASN A 114 -15.32 8.67 -3.01
C ASN A 114 -15.96 9.76 -2.14
N ASP A 115 -15.20 10.34 -1.20
CA ASP A 115 -15.67 11.45 -0.37
C ASP A 115 -15.66 12.81 -1.12
N TYR A 116 -14.86 12.92 -2.19
CA TYR A 116 -14.70 14.11 -3.02
C TYR A 116 -15.72 14.15 -4.19
N VAL A 117 -15.92 13.02 -4.87
CA VAL A 117 -16.81 12.87 -6.04
C VAL A 117 -18.21 12.47 -5.56
N LYS A 118 -19.03 13.47 -5.23
CA LYS A 118 -20.39 13.32 -4.67
C LYS A 118 -21.44 12.68 -5.60
N ASP A 119 -21.05 11.98 -6.65
CA ASP A 119 -21.96 11.35 -7.63
C ASP A 119 -21.57 9.91 -8.02
N VAL A 120 -20.67 9.24 -7.26
CA VAL A 120 -20.41 7.80 -7.44
C VAL A 120 -21.66 7.01 -7.04
N THR A 121 -22.25 6.28 -7.99
CA THR A 121 -23.32 5.33 -7.71
C THR A 121 -22.76 4.13 -6.96
N VAL A 122 -22.86 4.15 -5.63
CA VAL A 122 -22.65 2.97 -4.79
C VAL A 122 -23.81 2.01 -5.03
N ASP A 123 -23.65 1.04 -5.94
CA ASP A 123 -24.64 0.00 -6.23
C ASP A 123 -24.35 -1.33 -5.48
N THR A 124 -25.24 -2.30 -5.64
CA THR A 124 -25.92 -3.05 -4.57
C THR A 124 -25.20 -4.21 -3.84
N ASP A 125 -23.86 -4.26 -3.81
CA ASP A 125 -23.12 -5.30 -3.06
C ASP A 125 -22.23 -4.76 -1.92
N GLU A 126 -22.43 -3.50 -1.49
CA GLU A 126 -21.79 -2.80 -0.35
C GLU A 126 -20.25 -2.68 -0.40
N GLN A 127 -19.56 -3.40 -1.29
CA GLN A 127 -18.10 -3.54 -1.30
C GLN A 127 -17.40 -2.95 -2.52
N TYR A 128 -18.11 -2.58 -3.59
CA TYR A 128 -17.51 -2.01 -4.81
C TYR A 128 -18.01 -0.58 -5.08
N LEU A 129 -17.09 0.30 -5.50
CA LEU A 129 -17.36 1.64 -6.02
C LEU A 129 -17.42 1.56 -7.55
N TYR A 130 -18.61 1.73 -8.11
CA TYR A 130 -18.81 1.71 -9.56
C TYR A 130 -18.62 3.09 -10.16
N ILE A 131 -17.64 3.19 -11.05
CA ILE A 131 -17.17 4.42 -11.69
C ILE A 131 -17.32 4.26 -13.20
N ASP A 132 -17.78 5.32 -13.87
CA ASP A 132 -17.87 5.33 -15.33
C ASP A 132 -16.48 5.32 -16.00
N GLU A 133 -16.48 4.97 -17.29
CA GLU A 133 -15.25 4.88 -18.08
C GLU A 133 -14.50 6.22 -18.16
N GLU A 134 -15.18 7.35 -18.20
CA GLU A 134 -14.54 8.67 -18.28
C GLU A 134 -13.76 9.00 -17.02
N THR A 135 -14.39 8.84 -15.86
CA THR A 135 -13.77 9.02 -14.55
C THR A 135 -12.65 8.00 -14.31
N THR A 136 -12.83 6.76 -14.78
CA THR A 136 -11.79 5.72 -14.72
C THR A 136 -10.55 6.14 -15.52
N ASN A 137 -10.74 6.67 -16.73
CA ASN A 137 -9.64 7.19 -17.55
C ASN A 137 -8.97 8.40 -16.90
N MET A 138 -9.74 9.30 -16.28
CA MET A 138 -9.19 10.44 -15.54
C MET A 138 -8.29 9.98 -14.38
N TYR A 139 -8.73 9.01 -13.58
CA TYR A 139 -7.95 8.48 -12.45
C TYR A 139 -6.68 7.78 -12.91
N ALA A 140 -6.78 6.92 -13.93
CA ALA A 140 -5.62 6.27 -14.51
C ALA A 140 -4.62 7.29 -15.07
N SER A 141 -5.12 8.37 -15.71
CA SER A 141 -4.28 9.45 -16.25
C SER A 141 -3.59 10.29 -15.17
N ALA A 142 -4.19 10.41 -13.98
CA ALA A 142 -3.58 11.11 -12.85
C ALA A 142 -2.52 10.25 -12.14
N LEU A 143 -2.78 8.95 -12.00
CA LEU A 143 -1.84 7.97 -11.43
C LEU A 143 -0.66 7.69 -12.35
N TYR A 144 -0.87 7.67 -13.68
CA TYR A 144 0.16 7.38 -14.66
C TYR A 144 -0.01 8.29 -15.88
N ASP A 145 0.87 9.27 -16.03
CA ASP A 145 0.85 10.24 -17.13
C ASP A 145 0.90 9.56 -18.52
N ALA A 146 1.46 8.35 -18.61
CA ALA A 146 1.47 7.57 -19.83
C ALA A 146 0.05 7.23 -20.36
N PHE A 147 -0.98 7.15 -19.50
CA PHE A 147 -2.38 7.04 -19.95
C PHE A 147 -2.88 8.35 -20.57
N ALA A 148 -2.56 9.50 -19.97
CA ALA A 148 -2.92 10.82 -20.51
C ALA A 148 -2.32 11.03 -21.91
N GLN A 149 -1.10 10.54 -22.13
CA GLN A 149 -0.41 10.58 -23.41
C GLN A 149 -0.95 9.56 -24.44
N GLY A 150 -1.75 8.58 -24.01
CA GLY A 150 -2.21 7.46 -24.84
C GLY A 150 -1.11 6.44 -25.18
N ASN A 151 -0.09 6.34 -24.33
CA ASN A 151 1.01 5.38 -24.47
C ASN A 151 0.68 4.03 -23.82
N LEU A 152 -0.25 4.00 -22.86
CA LEU A 152 -0.73 2.80 -22.17
C LEU A 152 -2.18 2.47 -22.52
N GLU A 153 -2.48 1.17 -22.53
CA GLU A 153 -3.84 0.61 -22.45
C GLU A 153 -4.02 -0.03 -21.08
N PHE A 154 -5.26 -0.15 -20.59
CA PHE A 154 -5.49 -0.81 -19.31
C PHE A 154 -4.98 -2.26 -19.36
N PRO A 155 -4.34 -2.75 -18.29
CA PRO A 155 -3.96 -4.15 -18.20
C PRO A 155 -5.19 -5.06 -18.34
N GLU A 156 -4.98 -6.33 -18.69
CA GLU A 156 -6.09 -7.29 -18.78
C GLU A 156 -6.78 -7.42 -17.40
N LEU A 157 -8.11 -7.26 -17.39
CA LEU A 157 -8.91 -7.48 -16.19
C LEU A 157 -9.41 -8.92 -16.19
N THR A 158 -8.85 -9.75 -15.31
CA THR A 158 -9.27 -11.14 -15.16
C THR A 158 -10.56 -11.27 -14.35
N GLU A 159 -11.33 -12.35 -14.57
CA GLU A 159 -12.59 -12.60 -13.84
C GLU A 159 -12.39 -12.79 -12.32
N ASP A 160 -11.18 -13.16 -11.91
CA ASP A 160 -10.75 -13.39 -10.53
C ASP A 160 -9.94 -12.23 -9.94
N ASN A 161 -9.89 -11.08 -10.61
CA ASN A 161 -9.20 -9.91 -10.08
C ASN A 161 -9.75 -9.50 -8.72
N THR A 162 -8.85 -9.22 -7.77
CA THR A 162 -9.23 -8.92 -6.39
C THR A 162 -9.75 -7.48 -6.23
N TYR A 163 -9.24 -6.54 -7.02
CA TYR A 163 -9.42 -5.11 -6.78
C TYR A 163 -10.44 -4.47 -7.72
N ALA A 164 -10.67 -5.05 -8.90
CA ALA A 164 -11.54 -4.48 -9.91
C ALA A 164 -12.44 -5.53 -10.56
N VAL A 165 -13.61 -5.08 -10.99
CA VAL A 165 -14.57 -5.83 -11.82
C VAL A 165 -15.11 -4.92 -12.91
N TYR A 166 -15.53 -5.49 -14.04
CA TYR A 166 -16.17 -4.73 -15.11
C TYR A 166 -17.64 -5.12 -15.26
N ASN A 167 -18.53 -4.14 -15.23
CA ASN A 167 -19.95 -4.33 -15.49
C ASN A 167 -20.25 -3.99 -16.94
N GLU A 168 -20.41 -5.04 -17.77
CA GLU A 168 -20.73 -4.90 -19.20
C GLU A 168 -22.12 -4.27 -19.47
N GLU A 169 -23.08 -4.41 -18.55
CA GLU A 169 -24.44 -3.90 -18.74
C GLU A 169 -24.47 -2.38 -18.68
N ASP A 170 -23.70 -1.81 -17.74
CA ASP A 170 -23.67 -0.38 -17.46
C ASP A 170 -22.43 0.32 -18.05
N GLY A 171 -21.42 -0.44 -18.50
CA GLY A 171 -20.16 0.10 -19.01
C GLY A 171 -19.34 0.79 -17.92
N THR A 172 -19.32 0.22 -16.72
CA THR A 172 -18.67 0.79 -15.53
C THR A 172 -17.62 -0.16 -14.95
N TYR A 173 -16.61 0.41 -14.32
CA TYR A 173 -15.61 -0.31 -13.53
C TYR A 173 -16.00 -0.27 -12.06
N GLY A 174 -16.11 -1.44 -11.43
CA GLY A 174 -16.30 -1.56 -9.99
C GLY A 174 -14.95 -1.75 -9.31
N PHE A 175 -14.57 -0.85 -8.42
CA PHE A 175 -13.34 -0.94 -7.64
C PHE A 175 -13.61 -1.31 -6.19
N LEU A 176 -12.82 -2.21 -5.61
CA LEU A 176 -13.01 -2.66 -4.24
C LEU A 176 -12.91 -1.45 -3.31
N SER A 177 -14.00 -1.18 -2.59
CA SER A 177 -14.10 -0.11 -1.62
C SER A 177 -13.42 -0.54 -0.33
N GLY A 178 -12.41 0.21 0.08
CA GLY A 178 -11.69 -0.05 1.32
C GLY A 178 -11.00 1.22 1.81
N GLY A 179 -10.97 1.41 3.12
CA GLY A 179 -10.12 2.45 3.71
C GLY A 179 -8.66 2.03 3.61
N ILE A 180 -7.77 2.98 3.32
CA ILE A 180 -6.31 2.78 3.43
C ILE A 180 -5.82 2.78 4.90
N GLY A 181 -6.73 2.59 5.85
CA GLY A 181 -6.48 2.72 7.28
C GLY A 181 -6.18 4.17 7.66
N SER A 182 -5.11 4.34 8.44
CA SER A 182 -4.59 5.61 8.96
C SER A 182 -3.38 6.12 8.15
N LEU A 183 -3.14 5.57 6.96
CA LEU A 183 -2.02 5.95 6.11
C LEU A 183 -2.30 7.27 5.40
N GLU A 184 -1.38 8.22 5.52
CA GLU A 184 -1.47 9.56 4.94
C GLU A 184 -0.13 9.95 4.30
N ALA A 185 -0.18 10.62 3.14
CA ALA A 185 1.01 11.18 2.51
C ALA A 185 1.36 12.54 3.13
N TYR A 186 2.65 12.76 3.40
CA TYR A 186 3.16 14.01 3.91
C TYR A 186 4.37 14.47 3.08
N ILE A 187 4.27 15.65 2.46
CA ILE A 187 5.29 16.18 1.56
C ILE A 187 6.36 16.93 2.35
N THR A 188 7.61 16.53 2.17
CA THR A 188 8.78 17.07 2.89
C THR A 188 9.69 17.92 2.01
N ASP A 189 9.65 17.75 0.69
CA ASP A 189 10.39 18.57 -0.28
C ASP A 189 9.65 18.64 -1.62
N CYS A 190 9.83 19.74 -2.34
CA CYS A 190 9.31 19.92 -3.70
C CYS A 190 10.27 20.83 -4.49
N GLN A 191 10.72 20.36 -5.64
CA GLN A 191 11.66 21.06 -6.51
C GLN A 191 11.12 21.15 -7.94
N GLU A 192 11.02 22.38 -8.46
CA GLU A 192 10.70 22.63 -9.87
C GLU A 192 11.87 22.17 -10.75
N GLN A 193 11.58 21.29 -11.71
CA GLN A 193 12.53 20.75 -12.68
C GLN A 193 12.02 20.94 -14.12
N GLY A 194 12.17 22.16 -14.63
CA GLY A 194 11.67 22.49 -15.97
C GLY A 194 10.17 22.71 -15.93
N ASP A 195 9.41 21.87 -16.66
CA ASP A 195 7.95 21.90 -16.62
C ASP A 195 7.38 20.93 -15.54
N ASP A 196 8.25 20.09 -14.96
CA ASP A 196 7.90 19.06 -13.98
C ASP A 196 8.24 19.50 -12.55
N TYR A 197 7.75 18.75 -11.57
CA TYR A 197 8.09 18.91 -10.15
C TYR A 197 8.51 17.57 -9.57
N VAL A 198 9.63 17.56 -8.84
CA VAL A 198 10.11 16.39 -8.11
C VAL A 198 9.82 16.61 -6.63
N LEU A 199 9.01 15.73 -6.04
CA LEU A 199 8.58 15.77 -4.66
C LEU A 199 9.27 14.67 -3.87
N THR A 200 9.61 14.97 -2.62
CA THR A 200 9.87 13.95 -1.60
C THR A 200 8.68 13.89 -0.66
N ALA A 201 8.11 12.71 -0.48
CA ALA A 201 6.96 12.49 0.40
C ALA A 201 7.17 11.27 1.30
N GLU A 202 6.68 11.37 2.52
CA GLU A 202 6.65 10.29 3.49
C GLU A 202 5.22 9.72 3.57
N LEU A 203 5.08 8.40 3.50
CA LEU A 203 3.84 7.74 3.90
C LEU A 203 3.90 7.58 5.42
N ARG A 204 2.91 8.09 6.13
CA ARG A 204 2.86 8.06 7.59
C ARG A 204 1.61 7.38 8.09
N ASP A 205 1.70 6.76 9.25
CA ASP A 205 0.57 6.17 9.93
C ASP A 205 0.11 7.05 11.10
N ALA A 206 -1.03 7.73 10.91
CA ALA A 206 -1.61 8.66 11.87
C ALA A 206 -2.03 8.00 13.20
N ASP A 207 -2.28 6.70 13.23
CA ASP A 207 -2.60 5.96 14.45
C ASP A 207 -1.33 5.54 15.22
N SER A 208 -0.14 5.73 14.64
CA SER A 208 1.16 5.20 15.11
C SER A 208 2.07 6.28 15.68
N ASP A 209 1.51 7.37 16.22
CA ASP A 209 2.28 8.58 16.55
C ASP A 209 3.03 9.15 15.31
N ASP A 210 2.39 9.12 14.14
CA ASP A 210 2.93 9.59 12.85
C ASP A 210 4.22 8.86 12.41
N GLU A 211 4.27 7.54 12.63
CA GLU A 211 5.38 6.70 12.18
C GLU A 211 5.53 6.74 10.66
N VAL A 212 6.75 6.91 10.17
CA VAL A 212 7.06 6.89 8.74
C VAL A 212 7.12 5.44 8.25
N CYS A 213 6.18 5.07 7.39
CA CYS A 213 6.04 3.76 6.77
C CYS A 213 6.91 3.61 5.52
N GLY A 214 7.19 4.70 4.81
CA GLY A 214 8.02 4.73 3.61
C GLY A 214 8.33 6.17 3.18
N THR A 215 9.41 6.36 2.42
CA THR A 215 9.77 7.65 1.82
C THR A 215 9.90 7.48 0.31
N TYR A 216 9.34 8.39 -0.46
CA TYR A 216 9.19 8.26 -1.91
C TYR A 216 9.66 9.53 -2.61
N GLU A 217 10.31 9.34 -3.76
CA GLU A 217 10.57 10.39 -4.75
C GLU A 217 9.53 10.26 -5.86
N ILE A 218 8.79 11.34 -6.11
CA ILE A 218 7.65 11.35 -7.03
C ILE A 218 7.81 12.51 -7.98
N THR A 219 7.84 12.23 -9.28
CA THR A 219 7.82 13.27 -10.31
C THR A 219 6.41 13.46 -10.82
N ILE A 220 5.91 14.69 -10.77
CA ILE A 220 4.64 15.08 -11.36
C ILE A 220 4.86 16.04 -12.52
N THR A 221 4.01 15.92 -13.52
CA THR A 221 4.01 16.77 -14.71
C THR A 221 2.60 17.33 -14.95
N PRO A 222 2.44 18.54 -15.53
CA PRO A 222 1.13 19.04 -15.93
C PRO A 222 0.41 18.03 -16.84
N THR A 223 -0.79 17.62 -16.46
CA THR A 223 -1.47 16.54 -17.18
C THR A 223 -1.85 16.96 -18.60
N SER A 224 -1.75 16.01 -19.53
CA SER A 224 -2.21 16.15 -20.91
C SER A 224 -3.64 15.62 -21.14
N TYR A 225 -4.28 15.08 -20.10
CA TYR A 225 -5.62 14.53 -20.16
C TYR A 225 -6.65 15.62 -20.47
N ASP A 226 -7.43 15.42 -21.53
CA ASP A 226 -8.38 16.41 -22.07
C ASP A 226 -9.86 16.00 -21.93
N GLY A 227 -10.15 15.00 -21.10
CA GLY A 227 -11.51 14.59 -20.74
C GLY A 227 -12.30 15.70 -20.07
N GLU A 228 -13.64 15.60 -20.13
CA GLU A 228 -14.50 16.60 -19.51
C GLU A 228 -14.37 16.50 -17.97
N ASP A 229 -14.50 17.63 -17.27
CA ASP A 229 -14.47 17.70 -15.80
C ASP A 229 -13.21 17.12 -15.10
N ASN A 230 -12.05 17.17 -15.76
CA ASN A 230 -10.78 16.75 -15.15
C ASN A 230 -10.51 17.47 -13.82
N ALA A 231 -10.40 16.69 -12.74
CA ALA A 231 -10.13 17.18 -11.38
C ALA A 231 -8.63 17.43 -11.10
N PHE A 232 -7.73 16.87 -11.91
CA PHE A 232 -6.29 16.90 -11.64
C PHE A 232 -5.56 17.80 -12.63
N ASN A 233 -4.75 18.74 -12.12
CA ASN A 233 -3.89 19.59 -12.96
C ASN A 233 -2.55 18.93 -13.30
N TYR A 234 -2.21 17.86 -12.57
CA TYR A 234 -0.95 17.14 -12.67
C TYR A 234 -1.22 15.63 -12.79
N ALA A 235 -0.22 14.90 -13.29
CA ALA A 235 -0.17 13.46 -13.33
C ALA A 235 1.20 12.98 -12.85
N VAL A 236 1.28 11.78 -12.28
CA VAL A 236 2.57 11.18 -11.90
C VAL A 236 3.24 10.64 -13.16
N SER A 237 4.45 11.13 -13.43
CA SER A 237 5.27 10.69 -14.57
C SER A 237 6.38 9.72 -14.16
N ASP A 238 6.81 9.78 -12.90
CA ASP A 238 7.82 8.86 -12.34
C ASP A 238 7.59 8.69 -10.84
N PHE A 239 7.86 7.48 -10.32
CA PHE A 239 7.63 7.13 -8.93
C PHE A 239 8.65 6.09 -8.47
N ALA A 240 9.31 6.37 -7.36
CA ALA A 240 10.26 5.44 -6.75
C ALA A 240 10.30 5.58 -5.23
N GLU A 241 10.64 4.49 -4.53
CA GLU A 241 11.04 4.57 -3.13
C GLU A 241 12.37 5.32 -3.04
N ALA A 242 12.44 6.31 -2.16
CA ALA A 242 13.65 7.08 -1.94
C ALA A 242 14.67 6.19 -1.22
N SER A 243 15.78 5.86 -1.88
CA SER A 243 16.89 5.17 -1.23
C SER A 243 17.36 5.97 -0.01
N ASP A 244 17.43 5.32 1.17
CA ASP A 244 17.81 5.91 2.45
C ASP A 244 19.03 6.83 2.32
N ASN A 245 18.79 8.14 2.22
CA ASN A 245 19.86 9.15 2.34
C ASN A 245 20.21 9.41 3.81
N ASN A 246 19.94 8.43 4.68
CA ASN A 246 20.45 8.31 6.04
C ASN A 246 21.49 7.17 6.11
N GLY A 247 22.60 7.34 5.39
CA GLY A 247 23.83 6.61 5.70
C GLY A 247 23.83 5.11 5.39
N GLY A 248 23.77 4.78 4.09
CA GLY A 248 24.44 3.61 3.52
C GLY A 248 23.59 2.36 3.45
N TYR A 249 23.16 2.00 2.23
CA TYR A 249 23.69 0.88 1.45
C TYR A 249 23.12 1.04 0.03
N ASP A 250 23.98 1.47 -0.90
CA ASP A 250 23.66 1.55 -2.33
C ASP A 250 23.73 0.12 -2.90
N PHE A 251 22.59 -0.42 -3.35
CA PHE A 251 22.53 -1.72 -4.04
C PHE A 251 22.47 -1.57 -5.57
N SER A 252 22.73 -0.38 -6.10
CA SER A 252 23.06 -0.27 -7.51
C SER A 252 24.57 -0.55 -7.67
N GLU A 253 24.90 -1.54 -8.50
CA GLU A 253 26.25 -1.83 -8.99
C GLU A 253 27.17 -2.72 -8.12
N SER A 254 27.03 -4.05 -8.22
CA SER A 254 28.19 -4.96 -8.17
C SER A 254 27.86 -6.40 -8.63
N THR A 255 27.92 -6.65 -9.94
CA THR A 255 28.40 -7.94 -10.45
C THR A 255 29.92 -7.92 -10.46
N THR A 256 30.53 -8.84 -9.71
CA THR A 256 31.98 -9.01 -9.51
C THR A 256 32.78 -9.22 -10.81
N GLU A 257 33.84 -8.44 -11.00
CA GLU A 257 35.12 -8.95 -11.53
C GLU A 257 36.29 -8.26 -10.82
N GLY A 258 37.26 -9.08 -10.38
CA GLY A 258 38.30 -8.68 -9.42
C GLY A 258 39.43 -7.81 -9.98
N SER A 259 40.17 -7.21 -9.06
CA SER A 259 41.61 -6.99 -9.25
C SER A 259 42.32 -6.86 -7.90
N GLU A 260 43.41 -7.61 -7.79
CA GLU A 260 44.35 -7.64 -6.67
C GLU A 260 45.15 -6.33 -6.60
N ALA A 261 45.31 -5.78 -5.39
CA ALA A 261 46.47 -4.99 -4.94
C ALA A 261 46.33 -4.77 -3.42
N ASP A 262 47.05 -5.54 -2.61
CA ASP A 262 48.35 -5.14 -2.05
C ASP A 262 48.26 -3.96 -1.07
N THR A 263 48.12 -4.29 0.21
CA THR A 263 48.64 -3.46 1.30
C THR A 263 49.43 -4.35 2.25
N GLY A 264 50.75 -4.33 2.06
CA GLY A 264 51.72 -4.77 3.04
C GLY A 264 51.82 -3.85 4.26
N ASP A 265 52.61 -4.37 5.21
CA ASP A 265 53.15 -3.75 6.42
C ASP A 265 52.21 -3.55 7.64
N GLU A 266 52.55 -3.96 8.86
CA GLU A 266 53.58 -4.83 9.46
C GLU A 266 53.28 -4.85 10.98
N THR A 267 53.86 -5.83 11.67
CA THR A 267 54.21 -5.90 13.10
C THR A 267 53.27 -6.57 14.11
N THR A 268 53.60 -7.85 14.38
CA THR A 268 54.09 -8.39 15.68
C THR A 268 53.14 -8.32 16.89
N THR A 269 52.78 -9.48 17.45
CA THR A 269 53.37 -10.04 18.70
C THR A 269 52.92 -11.49 18.89
N GLU A 270 53.79 -12.25 19.54
CA GLU A 270 54.00 -13.70 19.58
C GLU A 270 53.23 -14.47 20.68
N GLU A 271 53.01 -15.77 20.40
CA GLU A 271 53.11 -16.97 21.27
C GLU A 271 52.01 -17.30 22.32
N THR A 272 51.41 -18.51 22.25
CA THR A 272 51.74 -19.72 23.07
C THR A 272 50.54 -20.70 23.28
N ASP A 273 50.82 -22.00 23.06
CA ASP A 273 50.28 -23.28 23.61
C ASP A 273 48.83 -23.74 23.35
N GLU A 274 48.67 -24.88 22.62
CA GLU A 274 48.49 -26.28 23.08
C GLU A 274 46.98 -26.60 23.25
N THR A 275 46.37 -27.75 22.90
CA THR A 275 46.81 -29.13 22.63
C THR A 275 45.64 -29.92 22.01
N GLU A 276 45.96 -31.07 21.40
CA GLU A 276 45.16 -32.32 21.27
C GLU A 276 44.25 -32.54 20.04
N GLU A 277 44.86 -33.21 19.06
CA GLU A 277 44.42 -34.38 18.28
C GLU A 277 43.06 -35.05 18.65
N THR A 278 42.24 -35.34 17.63
CA THR A 278 41.58 -36.66 17.52
C THR A 278 41.17 -36.97 16.07
N ASP A 279 41.85 -37.98 15.54
CA ASP A 279 41.56 -38.96 14.47
C ASP A 279 40.33 -38.87 13.54
N GLU A 280 40.65 -39.04 12.23
CA GLU A 280 40.04 -39.93 11.21
C GLU A 280 38.50 -39.91 11.02
N THR A 281 37.90 -39.76 9.83
CA THR A 281 38.25 -40.13 8.45
C THR A 281 37.13 -39.63 7.50
N THR A 282 37.42 -39.62 6.19
CA THR A 282 36.50 -39.86 5.05
C THR A 282 36.15 -38.66 4.14
N GLU A 283 36.92 -38.63 3.04
CA GLU A 283 36.54 -38.49 1.61
C GLU A 283 35.88 -37.21 1.07
N GLU A 284 36.47 -36.79 -0.06
CA GLU A 284 36.03 -35.81 -1.04
C GLU A 284 34.65 -36.19 -1.64
N ASP A 285 33.78 -35.21 -1.87
CA ASP A 285 33.40 -34.75 -3.22
C ASP A 285 32.48 -33.53 -3.12
N GLY A 286 32.59 -32.62 -4.08
CA GLY A 286 31.82 -31.38 -4.12
C GLY A 286 30.34 -31.61 -4.41
N SER A 287 29.49 -30.81 -3.77
CA SER A 287 28.13 -30.58 -4.25
C SER A 287 27.64 -29.21 -3.79
N SER A 288 27.01 -28.50 -4.72
CA SER A 288 26.46 -27.14 -4.63
C SER A 288 25.76 -26.84 -3.32
N GLY A 289 26.11 -25.72 -2.69
CA GLY A 289 25.41 -25.19 -1.52
C GLY A 289 24.11 -24.50 -1.94
N SER A 290 22.98 -25.12 -1.59
CA SER A 290 21.73 -24.42 -1.34
C SER A 290 21.86 -23.71 0.00
N THR A 291 21.45 -22.45 0.09
CA THR A 291 21.37 -21.71 1.34
C THR A 291 20.17 -22.24 2.12
N GLU A 292 20.39 -23.18 3.04
CA GLU A 292 19.34 -23.61 3.98
C GLU A 292 19.20 -22.54 5.06
N THR A 293 18.05 -21.88 5.11
CA THR A 293 17.62 -21.12 6.28
C THR A 293 17.32 -22.12 7.39
N GLU A 294 17.99 -22.00 8.54
CA GLU A 294 17.75 -22.91 9.67
C GLU A 294 16.34 -22.71 10.22
N ALA A 295 15.59 -23.79 10.38
CA ALA A 295 14.24 -23.73 10.90
C ALA A 295 14.21 -23.27 12.37
N ILE A 296 13.30 -22.36 12.71
CA ILE A 296 13.04 -21.89 14.07
C ILE A 296 12.52 -23.04 14.96
N SER A 297 12.69 -22.94 16.27
CA SER A 297 12.20 -23.95 17.21
C SER A 297 10.70 -23.83 17.50
N GLU A 298 10.06 -24.92 18.00
CA GLU A 298 8.64 -24.92 18.39
C GLU A 298 8.31 -23.85 19.45
N ASP A 299 9.21 -23.60 20.40
CA ASP A 299 9.03 -22.56 21.44
C ASP A 299 9.07 -21.14 20.83
N GLU A 300 9.91 -20.92 19.82
CA GLU A 300 9.96 -19.65 19.07
C GLU A 300 8.71 -19.49 18.20
N ALA A 301 8.27 -20.55 17.54
CA ALA A 301 7.04 -20.55 16.75
C ALA A 301 5.81 -20.28 17.64
N LEU A 302 5.76 -20.88 18.83
CA LEU A 302 4.70 -20.62 19.81
C LEU A 302 4.66 -19.14 20.24
N SER A 303 5.83 -18.52 20.42
CA SER A 303 5.91 -17.11 20.79
C SER A 303 5.36 -16.20 19.68
N LEU A 304 5.64 -16.54 18.41
CA LEU A 304 5.08 -15.85 17.24
C LEU A 304 3.56 -16.07 17.12
N ALA A 305 3.07 -17.28 17.39
CA ALA A 305 1.63 -17.56 17.41
C ALA A 305 0.89 -16.77 18.51
N GLN A 306 1.50 -16.61 19.68
CA GLN A 306 0.99 -15.78 20.78
C GLN A 306 1.00 -14.29 20.43
N GLU A 307 2.03 -13.81 19.74
CA GLU A 307 2.06 -12.43 19.25
C GLU A 307 0.94 -12.15 18.23
N TYR A 308 0.62 -13.14 17.39
CA TYR A 308 -0.38 -13.01 16.33
C TYR A 308 -1.84 -13.08 16.85
N TYR A 309 -2.18 -14.04 17.71
CA TYR A 309 -3.56 -14.22 18.22
C TYR A 309 -3.83 -13.65 19.62
N GLY A 310 -2.78 -13.24 20.36
CA GLY A 310 -2.87 -12.67 21.70
C GLY A 310 -2.57 -13.67 22.83
N GLU A 311 -1.82 -13.20 23.84
CA GLU A 311 -1.33 -14.03 24.97
C GLU A 311 -2.44 -14.56 25.91
N ASP A 312 -3.68 -14.06 25.77
CA ASP A 312 -4.82 -14.43 26.61
C ASP A 312 -5.50 -15.76 26.17
N ALA A 313 -5.12 -16.32 25.02
CA ALA A 313 -5.62 -17.60 24.51
C ALA A 313 -4.75 -18.80 24.91
N GLU A 314 -5.31 -20.00 24.91
CA GLU A 314 -4.57 -21.24 25.12
C GLU A 314 -4.11 -21.83 23.78
N TYR A 315 -2.81 -22.11 23.66
CA TYR A 315 -2.18 -22.63 22.45
C TYR A 315 -1.68 -24.05 22.66
N THR A 316 -2.00 -24.95 21.72
CA THR A 316 -1.54 -26.34 21.73
C THR A 316 -0.91 -26.72 20.40
N PHE A 317 0.38 -27.07 20.41
CA PHE A 317 1.04 -27.60 19.22
C PHE A 317 0.41 -28.92 18.78
N LYS A 318 0.10 -29.04 17.48
CA LYS A 318 -0.49 -30.22 16.85
C LYS A 318 0.57 -31.01 16.09
N ASP A 319 1.12 -30.41 15.04
CA ASP A 319 2.02 -31.01 14.06
C ASP A 319 2.68 -29.96 13.17
N ILE A 320 3.59 -30.41 12.28
CA ILE A 320 4.11 -29.59 11.19
C ILE A 320 3.36 -29.97 9.91
N VAL A 321 2.84 -28.99 9.20
CA VAL A 321 2.07 -29.16 7.96
C VAL A 321 2.74 -28.45 6.80
N THR A 322 2.65 -29.02 5.59
CA THR A 322 3.17 -28.41 4.37
C THR A 322 2.03 -27.77 3.59
N ILE A 323 2.17 -26.48 3.25
CA ILE A 323 1.19 -25.70 2.51
C ILE A 323 1.94 -25.01 1.36
N GLY A 324 1.58 -25.38 0.12
CA GLY A 324 2.39 -24.99 -1.04
C GLY A 324 3.79 -25.57 -0.93
N ASP A 325 4.80 -24.70 -1.06
CA ASP A 325 6.22 -25.04 -0.95
C ASP A 325 6.81 -24.77 0.45
N TYR A 326 5.98 -24.41 1.43
CA TYR A 326 6.42 -24.01 2.78
C TYR A 326 5.90 -24.97 3.86
N GLU A 327 6.69 -25.15 4.92
CA GLU A 327 6.32 -25.92 6.12
C GLU A 327 5.93 -24.98 7.26
N TYR A 328 4.93 -25.37 8.05
CA TYR A 328 4.38 -24.56 9.14
C TYR A 328 4.18 -25.39 10.40
N TYR A 329 4.55 -24.83 11.55
CA TYR A 329 4.12 -25.27 12.88
C TYR A 329 2.65 -24.94 13.09
N ASN A 330 1.83 -25.96 13.32
CA ASN A 330 0.38 -25.82 13.50
C ASN A 330 0.01 -25.83 15.00
N PHE A 331 -0.60 -24.75 15.46
CA PHE A 331 -1.08 -24.57 16.82
C PHE A 331 -2.59 -24.43 16.85
N SER A 332 -3.26 -25.23 17.67
CA SER A 332 -4.68 -25.01 17.96
C SER A 332 -4.85 -23.94 19.02
N VAL A 333 -5.78 -23.01 18.79
CA VAL A 333 -6.06 -21.90 19.69
C VAL A 333 -7.46 -22.03 20.28
N GLU A 334 -7.56 -22.01 21.61
CA GLU A 334 -8.82 -22.05 22.33
C GLU A 334 -8.91 -20.89 23.33
N GLY A 335 -10.04 -20.15 23.34
CA GLY A 335 -10.23 -19.01 24.24
C GLY A 335 -11.65 -18.44 24.23
N ASP A 336 -12.01 -17.64 25.24
CA ASP A 336 -13.30 -16.96 25.30
C ASP A 336 -13.39 -15.89 24.19
N GLY A 337 -14.16 -16.17 23.14
CA GLY A 337 -14.36 -15.26 22.01
C GLY A 337 -13.51 -15.55 20.77
N VAL A 338 -12.69 -16.60 20.80
CA VAL A 338 -11.89 -17.05 19.64
C VAL A 338 -12.73 -18.07 18.85
N SER A 339 -12.95 -17.83 17.56
CA SER A 339 -13.47 -18.86 16.65
C SER A 339 -12.48 -20.01 16.59
N SER A 340 -12.93 -21.27 16.41
CA SER A 340 -12.03 -22.43 16.35
C SER A 340 -11.15 -22.39 15.09
N THR A 341 -10.10 -21.56 15.14
CA THR A 341 -9.09 -21.36 14.12
C THR A 341 -7.75 -21.85 14.67
N ASP A 342 -6.97 -22.54 13.84
CA ASP A 342 -5.57 -22.88 14.13
C ASP A 342 -4.63 -21.76 13.65
N VAL A 343 -3.43 -21.68 14.23
CA VAL A 343 -2.37 -20.73 13.87
C VAL A 343 -1.19 -21.48 13.30
N LEU A 344 -0.73 -21.04 12.14
CA LEU A 344 0.32 -21.67 11.36
C LEU A 344 1.52 -20.73 11.30
N VAL A 345 2.64 -21.16 11.85
CA VAL A 345 3.89 -20.37 11.85
C VAL A 345 4.91 -21.06 10.96
N SER A 346 5.42 -20.39 9.93
CA SER A 346 6.37 -21.01 9.00
C SER A 346 7.63 -21.48 9.73
N THR A 347 8.27 -22.53 9.22
CA THR A 347 9.48 -23.08 9.83
C THR A 347 10.66 -22.12 9.79
N ASP A 348 10.66 -21.12 8.90
CA ASP A 348 11.62 -20.01 8.89
C ASP A 348 11.24 -18.85 9.85
N GLY A 349 10.03 -18.89 10.42
CA GLY A 349 9.51 -17.87 11.34
C GLY A 349 9.09 -16.55 10.68
N GLU A 350 9.10 -16.48 9.35
CA GLU A 350 8.82 -15.24 8.61
C GLU A 350 7.31 -15.03 8.39
N ASN A 351 6.48 -16.08 8.47
CA ASN A 351 5.05 -16.03 8.19
C ASN A 351 4.23 -16.63 9.33
N VAL A 352 3.15 -15.94 9.72
CA VAL A 352 2.14 -16.46 10.65
C VAL A 352 0.76 -16.27 10.03
N LEU A 353 -0.01 -17.35 9.94
CA LEU A 353 -1.32 -17.38 9.32
C LEU A 353 -2.36 -17.92 10.30
N GLY A 354 -3.55 -17.34 10.32
CA GLY A 354 -4.74 -17.97 10.91
C GLY A 354 -5.44 -18.83 9.86
N GLY A 355 -5.88 -20.03 10.21
CA GLY A 355 -6.74 -20.80 9.31
C GLY A 355 -7.36 -22.05 9.93
N VAL A 356 -8.32 -22.62 9.21
CA VAL A 356 -9.00 -23.86 9.56
C VAL A 356 -8.67 -24.91 8.51
N GLN A 357 -8.27 -26.09 8.98
CA GLN A 357 -8.12 -27.25 8.10
C GLN A 357 -9.49 -27.86 7.79
N ASN A 358 -9.81 -27.93 6.50
CA ASN A 358 -11.03 -28.56 5.99
C ASN A 358 -10.94 -30.10 6.06
N ASP A 359 -12.09 -30.76 5.99
CA ASP A 359 -12.20 -32.23 6.01
C ASP A 359 -11.43 -32.93 4.87
N ASP A 360 -11.15 -32.23 3.77
CA ASP A 360 -10.38 -32.73 2.63
C ASP A 360 -8.86 -32.53 2.77
N GLY A 361 -8.42 -31.94 3.87
CA GLY A 361 -7.02 -31.63 4.17
C GLY A 361 -6.53 -30.30 3.60
N SER A 362 -7.38 -29.56 2.87
CA SER A 362 -7.08 -28.20 2.44
C SER A 362 -7.18 -27.20 3.61
N TRP A 363 -6.59 -26.03 3.45
CA TRP A 363 -6.64 -24.97 4.45
C TRP A 363 -7.47 -23.79 3.96
N SER A 364 -8.33 -23.28 4.81
CA SER A 364 -9.03 -22.02 4.65
C SER A 364 -8.43 -21.01 5.62
N PHE A 365 -7.80 -19.96 5.12
CA PHE A 365 -7.13 -18.97 5.95
C PHE A 365 -8.08 -17.84 6.33
N ASP A 366 -7.92 -17.34 7.55
CA ASP A 366 -8.61 -16.16 8.04
C ASP A 366 -7.92 -14.93 7.40
N GLN A 367 -8.70 -14.09 6.71
CA GLN A 367 -8.23 -12.83 6.11
C GLN A 367 -8.15 -11.70 7.14
#